data_AF-A5Z7A6-F1
#
_entry.id   AF-A5Z7A6-F1
#
_cell.length_a   1.000
_cell.length_b   1.000
_cell.length_c   1.000
_cell.angle_alpha   90.00
_cell.angle_beta   90.00
_cell.angle_gamma   90.00
#
_symmetry.space_group_name_H-M   'P 1'
#
loop_
_entity.id
_entity.type
_entity.pdbx_description
1 polymer ?
#
loop_
_entity_poly.entity_id
_entity_poly.type
_entity_poly.pdbx_seq_one_letter_code
_entity_poly.pdbx_strand_id
1 'polypeptide(L)'
;MGFSTITLAVFNVGGKSKKRYDLFLGTMQVGALKGYKLTDFTGQMRLYNQNKCSIIDCTTLKGDSDETVSTSIGAGLGASESGLSASLSAGYSYTYNPNGMKIKNLSGDSELQPNWKCSKKLEDCDSNERYVIKPSILVKSPNGKTKETKVSMRVKNLQFHGKYKYYDVANSSGSEYVYLVVRNHKKV
;
A
#
# COMPACT_ATOMS: atom_id res chain seq x y z
N MET A 1 19.11 3.03 14.65
CA MET A 1 18.19 4.07 14.12
C MET A 1 17.48 3.50 12.92
N GLY A 2 16.18 3.72 12.80
CA GLY A 2 15.39 3.31 11.64
C GLY A 2 14.83 4.50 10.88
N PHE A 3 14.33 4.26 9.68
CA PHE A 3 13.59 5.26 8.92
C PHE A 3 12.41 4.62 8.19
N SER A 4 11.39 5.44 7.94
CA SER A 4 10.35 5.15 6.97
C SER A 4 10.08 6.39 6.13
N THR A 5 9.86 6.20 4.83
CA THR A 5 9.33 7.24 3.94
C THR A 5 8.09 6.69 3.25
N ILE A 6 7.06 7.53 3.15
CA ILE A 6 5.79 7.16 2.55
C ILE A 6 5.42 8.25 1.55
N THR A 7 5.12 7.83 0.32
CA THR A 7 4.56 8.68 -0.73
C THR A 7 3.24 8.09 -1.18
N LEU A 8 2.24 8.95 -1.38
CA LEU A 8 0.96 8.60 -1.96
C LEU A 8 0.70 9.45 -3.21
N ALA A 9 0.26 8.81 -4.27
CA ALA A 9 -0.18 9.43 -5.51
C ALA A 9 -1.56 8.90 -5.90
N VAL A 10 -2.27 9.68 -6.72
CA VAL A 10 -3.55 9.29 -7.30
C VAL A 10 -3.52 9.52 -8.80
N PHE A 11 -4.07 8.57 -9.54
CA PHE A 11 -4.28 8.65 -10.97
C PHE A 11 -5.77 8.56 -11.28
N ASN A 12 -6.22 9.45 -12.16
CA ASN A 12 -7.53 9.32 -12.77
C ASN A 12 -7.47 8.17 -13.78
N VAL A 13 -8.21 7.09 -13.50
CA VAL A 13 -8.32 5.94 -14.39
C VAL A 13 -9.60 5.97 -15.24
N GLY A 14 -10.32 7.10 -15.22
CA GLY A 14 -11.50 7.36 -16.02
C GLY A 14 -12.82 7.07 -15.31
N GLY A 15 -13.90 7.26 -16.06
CA GLY A 15 -15.27 7.06 -15.61
C GLY A 15 -16.28 7.38 -16.72
N LYS A 16 -17.38 6.64 -16.76
CA LYS A 16 -18.53 6.93 -17.66
C LYS A 16 -19.74 7.25 -16.80
N SER A 17 -20.50 8.28 -17.18
CA SER A 17 -21.72 8.69 -16.47
C SER A 17 -21.44 8.97 -14.97
N LYS A 18 -22.25 8.42 -14.06
CA LYS A 18 -22.16 8.62 -12.60
C LYS A 18 -21.06 7.80 -11.91
N LYS A 19 -20.29 6.97 -12.64
CA LYS A 19 -19.24 6.10 -12.07
C LYS A 19 -17.87 6.75 -12.24
N ARG A 20 -17.10 6.85 -11.15
CA ARG A 20 -15.74 7.40 -11.10
C ARG A 20 -14.80 6.34 -10.56
N TYR A 21 -13.61 6.24 -11.15
CA TYR A 21 -12.58 5.32 -10.68
C TYR A 21 -11.27 6.08 -10.44
N ASP A 22 -10.66 5.84 -9.29
CA ASP A 22 -9.39 6.44 -8.89
C ASP A 22 -8.42 5.31 -8.52
N LEU A 23 -7.20 5.35 -9.05
CA LEU A 23 -6.13 4.46 -8.62
C LEU A 23 -5.23 5.22 -7.65
N PHE A 24 -5.08 4.69 -6.45
CA PHE A 24 -4.11 5.19 -5.49
C PHE A 24 -2.85 4.32 -5.57
N LEU A 25 -1.70 4.96 -5.77
CA LEU A 25 -0.38 4.32 -5.72
C LEU A 25 0.34 4.79 -4.46
N GLY A 26 0.95 3.86 -3.74
CA GLY A 26 1.84 4.13 -2.64
C GLY A 26 3.28 3.79 -2.99
N THR A 27 4.21 4.43 -2.31
CA THR A 27 5.58 3.95 -2.15
C THR A 27 5.93 4.07 -0.69
N MET A 28 6.28 2.95 -0.07
CA MET A 28 6.77 2.87 1.29
C MET A 28 8.18 2.34 1.22
N GLN A 29 9.12 3.08 1.79
CA GLN A 29 10.47 2.61 2.04
C GLN A 29 10.67 2.53 3.53
N VAL A 30 11.18 1.41 4.02
CA VAL A 30 11.51 1.18 5.42
C VAL A 30 12.92 0.64 5.49
N GLY A 31 13.72 1.09 6.44
CA GLY A 31 15.07 0.55 6.57
C GLY A 31 15.73 0.88 7.89
N ALA A 32 16.86 0.21 8.10
CA ALA A 32 17.74 0.43 9.23
C ALA A 32 18.94 1.29 8.83
N LEU A 33 19.56 1.97 9.79
CA LEU A 33 20.77 2.78 9.61
C LEU A 33 21.71 2.59 10.79
N LYS A 34 23.01 2.86 10.56
CA LYS A 34 24.09 2.86 11.55
C LYS A 34 24.35 1.49 12.20
N GLY A 35 24.36 0.42 11.41
CA GLY A 35 24.66 -0.94 11.88
C GLY A 35 23.49 -1.66 12.55
N TYR A 36 22.27 -1.14 12.38
CA TYR A 36 21.05 -1.78 12.84
C TYR A 36 20.51 -2.71 11.75
N LYS A 37 19.83 -3.77 12.16
CA LYS A 37 19.13 -4.73 11.30
C LYS A 37 17.62 -4.54 11.45
N LEU A 38 16.86 -4.49 10.35
CA LEU A 38 15.39 -4.45 10.40
C LEU A 38 14.87 -5.88 10.39
N THR A 39 14.13 -6.29 11.41
CA THR A 39 13.66 -7.68 11.55
C THR A 39 12.17 -7.85 11.23
N ASP A 40 11.36 -6.82 11.52
CA ASP A 40 9.92 -6.85 11.28
C ASP A 40 9.42 -5.44 10.96
N PHE A 41 8.45 -5.35 10.05
CA PHE A 41 7.58 -4.20 9.99
C PHE A 41 6.17 -4.56 9.52
N THR A 42 5.21 -3.71 9.84
CA THR A 42 3.84 -3.82 9.33
C THR A 42 3.48 -2.61 8.49
N GLY A 43 3.27 -2.82 7.18
CA GLY A 43 2.80 -1.79 6.26
C GLY A 43 1.30 -1.90 6.03
N GLN A 44 0.61 -0.76 5.92
CA GLN A 44 -0.83 -0.74 5.61
C GLN A 44 -1.17 0.39 4.64
N MET A 45 -2.04 0.09 3.67
CA MET A 45 -2.76 1.06 2.86
C MET A 45 -4.26 0.89 3.08
N ARG A 46 -4.97 1.96 3.44
CA ARG A 46 -6.35 1.92 3.96
C ARG A 46 -7.25 2.91 3.23
N LEU A 47 -8.42 2.42 2.78
CA LEU A 47 -9.53 3.24 2.30
C LEU A 47 -10.44 3.61 3.48
N TYR A 48 -10.83 4.87 3.58
CA TYR A 48 -11.81 5.33 4.55
C TYR A 48 -13.18 5.48 3.89
N ASN A 49 -14.21 4.86 4.50
CA ASN A 49 -15.57 4.89 3.99
C ASN A 49 -16.32 6.18 4.36
N GLN A 50 -15.78 7.34 3.95
CA GLN A 50 -16.39 8.63 4.26
C GLN A 50 -17.61 8.94 3.38
N ASN A 51 -17.70 8.37 2.17
CA ASN A 51 -18.72 8.74 1.18
C ASN A 51 -19.19 7.57 0.27
N LYS A 52 -19.28 6.33 0.79
CA LYS A 52 -19.72 5.14 0.02
C LYS A 52 -18.85 4.86 -1.21
N CYS A 53 -17.53 4.77 -1.01
CA CYS A 53 -16.58 4.22 -1.98
C CYS A 53 -16.41 2.71 -1.79
N SER A 54 -15.94 1.99 -2.82
CA SER A 54 -15.63 0.56 -2.71
C SER A 54 -14.30 0.23 -3.37
N ILE A 55 -13.52 -0.67 -2.76
CA ILE A 55 -12.32 -1.24 -3.36
C ILE A 55 -12.75 -2.20 -4.48
N ILE A 56 -12.13 -2.05 -5.64
CA ILE A 56 -12.33 -2.94 -6.79
C ILE A 56 -11.23 -3.99 -6.85
N ASP A 57 -9.98 -3.55 -6.72
CA ASP A 57 -8.81 -4.43 -6.68
C ASP A 57 -7.67 -3.75 -5.89
N CYS A 58 -6.71 -4.53 -5.40
CA CYS A 58 -5.62 -4.04 -4.58
C CYS A 58 -4.38 -4.93 -4.62
N THR A 59 -3.22 -4.38 -4.25
CA THR A 59 -1.96 -5.10 -4.20
C THR A 59 -2.00 -6.24 -3.17
N THR A 60 -1.72 -7.45 -3.64
CA THR A 60 -1.40 -8.61 -2.79
C THR A 60 0.08 -8.95 -2.96
N LEU A 61 0.85 -8.85 -1.88
CA LEU A 61 2.29 -9.09 -1.90
C LEU A 61 2.58 -10.56 -1.59
N LYS A 62 3.63 -11.12 -2.21
CA LYS A 62 4.18 -12.45 -1.94
C LYS A 62 5.63 -12.30 -1.49
N GLY A 63 5.98 -12.86 -0.34
CA GLY A 63 7.35 -12.80 0.20
C GLY A 63 8.18 -14.02 -0.17
N ASP A 64 9.28 -14.24 0.58
CA ASP A 64 10.21 -15.37 0.43
C ASP A 64 10.99 -15.37 -0.90
N SER A 65 11.39 -14.19 -1.38
CA SER A 65 12.34 -14.05 -2.49
C SER A 65 13.23 -12.81 -2.29
N ASP A 66 14.48 -12.90 -2.73
CA ASP A 66 15.42 -11.77 -2.80
C ASP A 66 15.33 -11.00 -4.14
N GLU A 67 14.48 -11.48 -5.05
CA GLU A 67 14.31 -10.87 -6.37
C GLU A 67 13.28 -9.75 -6.34
N THR A 68 13.44 -8.82 -7.29
CA THR A 68 12.38 -7.83 -7.56
C THR A 68 11.22 -8.54 -8.23
N VAL A 69 10.11 -8.67 -7.50
CA VAL A 69 8.87 -9.22 -8.03
C VAL A 69 8.16 -8.13 -8.82
N SER A 70 7.85 -8.44 -10.07
CA SER A 70 7.01 -7.60 -10.94
C SER A 70 5.63 -8.25 -11.07
N THR A 71 4.59 -7.49 -10.75
CA THR A 71 3.20 -7.96 -10.81
C THR A 71 2.33 -6.80 -11.30
N SER A 72 1.07 -7.07 -11.63
CA SER A 72 0.14 -6.04 -12.09
C SER A 72 -1.17 -6.12 -11.33
N ILE A 73 -1.74 -4.95 -11.07
CA ILE A 73 -3.19 -4.84 -10.86
C ILE A 73 -3.79 -4.73 -12.24
N GLY A 74 -4.52 -5.77 -12.64
CA GLY A 74 -5.26 -5.75 -13.89
C GLY A 74 -6.55 -4.95 -13.71
N ALA A 75 -6.69 -3.80 -14.36
CA ALA A 75 -8.01 -3.20 -14.57
C ALA A 75 -8.77 -3.96 -15.69
N GLY A 76 -8.74 -5.29 -15.69
CA GLY A 76 -9.45 -6.16 -16.64
C GLY A 76 -10.91 -6.31 -16.25
N LEU A 77 -11.64 -5.20 -16.16
CA LEU A 77 -13.06 -5.24 -15.87
C LEU A 77 -13.79 -5.44 -17.19
N GLY A 78 -14.13 -6.71 -17.45
CA GLY A 78 -14.75 -7.17 -18.69
C GLY A 78 -15.89 -6.27 -19.16
N ALA A 79 -15.95 -6.10 -20.48
CA ALA A 79 -17.04 -5.44 -21.17
C ALA A 79 -18.33 -6.28 -21.06
N SER A 80 -18.97 -6.27 -19.90
CA SER A 80 -20.37 -6.64 -19.77
C SER A 80 -21.00 -5.79 -18.66
N GLU A 81 -21.92 -4.93 -19.08
CA GLU A 81 -22.91 -4.19 -18.27
C GLU A 81 -22.42 -3.12 -17.27
N SER A 82 -21.12 -3.02 -16.98
CA SER A 82 -20.65 -2.24 -15.83
C SER A 82 -20.10 -0.84 -16.12
N GLY A 83 -20.35 -0.21 -17.28
CA GLY A 83 -20.19 1.24 -17.45
C GLY A 83 -18.77 1.80 -17.30
N LEU A 84 -17.75 1.00 -17.60
CA LEU A 84 -16.38 1.46 -17.87
C LEU A 84 -16.21 1.69 -19.39
N SER A 85 -15.22 2.47 -19.82
CA SER A 85 -14.93 2.58 -21.25
C SER A 85 -14.34 1.26 -21.75
N ALA A 86 -14.75 0.82 -22.96
CA ALA A 86 -14.21 -0.39 -23.60
C ALA A 86 -12.69 -0.32 -23.83
N SER A 87 -12.08 0.85 -23.62
CA SER A 87 -10.66 1.15 -23.76
C SER A 87 -9.85 1.08 -22.48
N LEU A 88 -10.45 0.84 -21.30
CA LEU A 88 -9.68 0.79 -20.05
C LEU A 88 -9.15 -0.63 -19.77
N SER A 89 -8.10 -1.02 -20.49
CA SER A 89 -7.22 -2.13 -20.13
C SER A 89 -5.95 -1.61 -19.46
N ALA A 90 -6.09 -0.75 -18.44
CA ALA A 90 -4.95 -0.21 -17.73
C ALA A 90 -4.42 -1.22 -16.70
N GLY A 91 -3.49 -2.07 -17.13
CA GLY A 91 -2.68 -2.87 -16.20
C GLY A 91 -1.66 -1.96 -15.54
N TYR A 92 -1.78 -1.73 -14.23
CA TYR A 92 -0.75 -1.00 -13.48
C TYR A 92 0.23 -2.01 -12.93
N SER A 93 1.40 -2.10 -13.57
CA SER A 93 2.50 -2.89 -13.03
C SER A 93 3.09 -2.20 -11.79
N TYR A 94 3.32 -2.97 -10.75
CA TYR A 94 4.08 -2.54 -9.59
C TYR A 94 5.18 -3.55 -9.32
N THR A 95 6.30 -3.03 -8.84
CA THR A 95 7.46 -3.82 -8.44
C THR A 95 7.71 -3.64 -6.96
N TYR A 96 8.09 -4.73 -6.30
CA TYR A 96 8.57 -4.70 -4.93
C TYR A 96 9.70 -5.71 -4.79
N ASN A 97 10.64 -5.43 -3.89
CA ASN A 97 11.69 -6.37 -3.54
C ASN A 97 11.47 -6.78 -2.07
N PRO A 98 11.12 -8.05 -1.79
CA PRO A 98 10.98 -8.51 -0.41
C PRO A 98 12.31 -8.54 0.32
N ASN A 99 13.44 -8.53 -0.39
CA ASN A 99 14.81 -8.72 0.11
C ASN A 99 14.89 -9.89 1.10
N GLY A 100 14.21 -10.98 0.73
CA GLY A 100 14.17 -12.22 1.51
C GLY A 100 13.19 -12.18 2.69
N MET A 101 12.41 -11.11 2.87
CA MET A 101 11.38 -11.08 3.89
C MET A 101 10.22 -12.01 3.56
N LYS A 102 9.78 -12.72 4.58
CA LYS A 102 8.47 -13.37 4.62
C LYS A 102 7.39 -12.30 4.71
N ILE A 103 6.42 -12.38 3.81
CA ILE A 103 5.30 -11.45 3.78
C ILE A 103 4.01 -12.20 4.07
N LYS A 104 3.33 -11.81 5.14
CA LYS A 104 2.00 -12.28 5.49
C LYS A 104 0.99 -11.17 5.22
N ASN A 105 0.08 -11.40 4.28
CA ASN A 105 -1.10 -10.55 4.09
C ASN A 105 -2.05 -10.78 5.28
N LEU A 106 -2.31 -9.73 6.07
CA LEU A 106 -3.15 -9.79 7.27
C LEU A 106 -4.61 -9.50 6.88
N SER A 107 -5.40 -10.54 6.63
CA SER A 107 -6.83 -10.46 6.26
C SER A 107 -7.75 -10.36 7.49
N GLY A 108 -7.41 -9.51 8.46
CA GLY A 108 -8.00 -9.54 9.81
C GLY A 108 -9.17 -8.59 10.07
N ASP A 109 -9.36 -7.55 9.26
CA ASP A 109 -10.51 -6.65 9.40
C ASP A 109 -11.22 -6.64 8.05
N SER A 110 -12.55 -6.79 8.07
CA SER A 110 -13.45 -6.64 6.93
C SER A 110 -12.92 -5.64 5.89
N GLU A 111 -12.97 -6.03 4.61
CA GLU A 111 -12.62 -5.24 3.41
C GLU A 111 -11.19 -5.48 2.88
N LEU A 112 -11.12 -5.50 1.55
CA LEU A 112 -9.98 -5.68 0.64
C LEU A 112 -8.81 -4.67 0.83
N GLN A 113 -8.44 -4.33 2.07
CA GLN A 113 -7.47 -3.30 2.38
C GLN A 113 -6.08 -3.92 2.54
N PRO A 114 -5.08 -3.50 1.75
CA PRO A 114 -3.75 -4.07 1.84
C PRO A 114 -3.08 -3.81 3.20
N ASN A 115 -2.74 -4.90 3.89
CA ASN A 115 -2.09 -4.90 5.19
C ASN A 115 -1.10 -6.07 5.24
N TRP A 116 0.18 -5.78 5.45
CA TRP A 116 1.25 -6.75 5.33
C TRP A 116 2.12 -6.73 6.56
N LYS A 117 2.35 -7.91 7.12
CA LYS A 117 3.46 -8.13 8.05
C LYS A 117 4.63 -8.68 7.28
N CYS A 118 5.74 -7.96 7.30
CA CYS A 118 6.99 -8.32 6.65
C CYS A 118 8.01 -8.65 7.73
N SER A 119 8.60 -9.84 7.68
CA SER A 119 9.55 -10.29 8.69
C SER A 119 10.69 -11.12 8.10
N LYS A 120 11.84 -11.06 8.76
CA LYS A 120 13.03 -11.85 8.45
C LYS A 120 13.67 -12.27 9.77
N LYS A 121 14.25 -13.47 9.83
CA LYS A 121 14.95 -13.91 11.04
C LYS A 121 16.21 -13.06 11.22
N LEU A 122 16.62 -12.84 12.46
CA LEU A 122 17.72 -11.93 12.78
C LEU A 122 19.04 -12.33 12.12
N GLU A 123 19.31 -13.64 12.06
CA GLU A 123 20.47 -14.23 11.41
C GLU A 123 20.54 -13.93 9.90
N ASP A 124 19.38 -13.80 9.26
CA ASP A 124 19.25 -13.55 7.82
C ASP A 124 19.21 -12.04 7.50
N CYS A 125 19.13 -11.17 8.52
CA CYS A 125 19.04 -9.73 8.32
C CYS A 125 20.43 -9.11 8.13
N ASP A 126 20.53 -8.18 7.17
CA ASP A 126 21.74 -7.40 6.96
C ASP A 126 21.68 -6.06 7.68
N SER A 127 22.86 -5.53 8.03
CA SER A 127 22.95 -4.20 8.62
C SER A 127 22.68 -3.14 7.57
N ASN A 128 21.89 -2.12 7.94
CA ASN A 128 21.51 -1.00 7.08
C ASN A 128 20.62 -1.37 5.87
N GLU A 129 19.97 -2.53 5.94
CA GLU A 129 19.07 -3.03 4.90
C GLU A 129 17.86 -2.10 4.71
N ARG A 130 17.32 -2.10 3.48
CA ARG A 130 16.22 -1.24 3.05
C ARG A 130 15.22 -2.07 2.26
N TYR A 131 13.95 -1.82 2.52
CA TYR A 131 12.82 -2.47 1.88
C TYR A 131 11.95 -1.44 1.21
N VAL A 132 11.51 -1.72 -0.01
CA VAL A 132 10.64 -0.84 -0.79
C VAL A 132 9.40 -1.61 -1.23
N ILE A 133 8.24 -1.14 -0.79
CA ILE A 133 6.93 -1.65 -1.17
C ILE A 133 6.21 -0.58 -1.97
N LYS A 134 5.70 -0.92 -3.15
CA LYS A 134 4.91 -0.02 -3.99
C LYS A 134 3.49 -0.57 -4.19
N PRO A 135 2.59 -0.41 -3.21
CA PRO A 135 1.28 -1.00 -3.32
C PRO A 135 0.30 -0.05 -3.98
N SER A 136 -0.87 -0.58 -4.32
CA SER A 136 -1.94 0.18 -4.90
C SER A 136 -3.32 -0.33 -4.53
N ILE A 137 -4.31 0.57 -4.63
CA ILE A 137 -5.72 0.28 -4.46
C ILE A 137 -6.49 0.97 -5.58
N LEU A 138 -7.25 0.20 -6.35
CA LEU A 138 -8.22 0.69 -7.31
C LEU A 138 -9.56 0.87 -6.59
N VAL A 139 -10.08 2.10 -6.62
CA VAL A 139 -11.30 2.46 -5.90
C VAL A 139 -12.37 2.93 -6.89
N LYS A 140 -13.59 2.40 -6.74
CA LYS A 140 -14.79 3.02 -7.30
C LYS A 140 -15.19 4.17 -6.39
N SER A 141 -14.86 5.37 -6.85
CA SER A 141 -15.04 6.60 -6.12
C SER A 141 -16.44 7.18 -6.32
N PRO A 142 -16.97 7.89 -5.31
CA PRO A 142 -18.26 8.55 -5.41
C PRO A 142 -18.19 9.82 -6.26
N ASN A 143 -19.19 10.05 -7.12
CA ASN A 143 -19.31 11.30 -7.89
C ASN A 143 -20.14 12.36 -7.13
N GLY A 144 -19.70 13.62 -7.15
CA GLY A 144 -20.41 14.76 -6.54
C GLY A 144 -19.48 15.88 -6.05
N LYS A 145 -20.03 17.10 -5.88
CA LYS A 145 -19.27 18.29 -5.46
C LYS A 145 -18.77 18.23 -4.00
N THR A 146 -19.37 17.39 -3.17
CA THR A 146 -19.05 17.23 -1.74
C THR A 146 -18.52 15.84 -1.40
N LYS A 147 -18.41 14.94 -2.40
CA LYS A 147 -18.05 13.54 -2.15
C LYS A 147 -16.56 13.31 -2.38
N GLU A 148 -15.90 12.85 -1.33
CA GLU A 148 -14.46 12.67 -1.27
C GLU A 148 -14.09 11.20 -1.09
N THR A 149 -12.96 10.81 -1.69
CA THR A 149 -12.30 9.54 -1.44
C THR A 149 -11.05 9.82 -0.61
N LYS A 150 -10.91 9.15 0.53
CA LYS A 150 -9.76 9.30 1.43
C LYS A 150 -9.01 7.98 1.55
N VAL A 151 -7.74 7.99 1.17
CA VAL A 151 -6.83 6.86 1.33
C VAL A 151 -5.67 7.28 2.24
N SER A 152 -5.18 6.34 3.03
CA SER A 152 -3.98 6.52 3.84
C SER A 152 -2.98 5.42 3.63
N MET A 153 -1.73 5.70 3.97
CA MET A 153 -0.68 4.72 4.11
C MET A 153 0.13 4.99 5.39
N ARG A 154 0.53 3.91 6.07
CA ARG A 154 1.30 3.98 7.32
C ARG A 154 2.15 2.74 7.54
N VAL A 155 3.17 2.87 8.39
CA VAL A 155 3.88 1.76 9.02
C VAL A 155 3.41 1.66 10.48
N LYS A 156 2.87 0.51 10.91
CA LYS A 156 2.27 0.32 12.24
C LYS A 156 3.26 -0.22 13.27
N ASN A 157 4.19 -1.04 12.84
CA ASN A 157 5.18 -1.68 13.71
C ASN A 157 6.51 -1.64 12.97
N LEU A 158 7.59 -1.28 13.65
CA LEU A 158 8.95 -1.44 13.15
C LEU A 158 9.81 -2.02 14.26
N GLN A 159 10.52 -3.09 13.94
CA GLN A 159 11.40 -3.76 14.87
C GLN A 159 12.83 -3.80 14.34
N PHE A 160 13.75 -3.34 15.18
CA PHE A 160 15.16 -3.25 14.87
C PHE A 160 16.01 -3.98 15.89
N HIS A 161 17.11 -4.55 15.42
CA HIS A 161 18.15 -5.11 16.26
C HIS A 161 19.45 -4.32 16.07
N GLY A 162 19.95 -3.73 17.15
CA GLY A 162 21.29 -3.15 17.22
C GLY A 162 22.25 -4.12 17.93
N LYS A 163 23.52 -3.73 18.08
CA LYS A 163 24.60 -4.60 18.61
C LYS A 163 24.28 -5.29 19.95
N TYR A 164 23.47 -4.66 20.82
CA TYR A 164 23.18 -5.18 22.17
C TYR A 164 21.71 -5.07 22.59
N LYS A 165 20.84 -4.50 21.75
CA LYS A 165 19.47 -4.15 22.13
C LYS A 165 18.51 -4.32 20.97
N TYR A 166 17.30 -4.72 21.33
CA TYR A 166 16.14 -4.72 20.47
C TYR A 166 15.35 -3.44 20.65
N TYR A 167 14.80 -2.92 19.56
CA TYR A 167 13.97 -1.71 19.55
C TYR A 167 12.67 -2.03 18.82
N ASP A 168 11.55 -1.74 19.48
CA ASP A 168 10.22 -1.88 18.92
C ASP A 168 9.57 -0.49 18.87
N VAL A 169 9.15 -0.07 17.68
CA VAL A 169 8.43 1.17 17.44
C VAL A 169 7.04 0.80 16.95
N ALA A 170 6.10 0.73 17.90
CA ALA A 170 4.69 0.49 17.63
C ALA A 170 3.92 1.81 17.53
N ASN A 171 3.31 2.05 16.36
CA ASN A 171 2.31 3.08 16.15
C ASN A 171 0.91 2.45 16.24
N SER A 172 0.46 2.29 17.48
CA SER A 172 -0.85 1.76 17.85
C SER A 172 -1.94 2.84 17.90
N SER A 173 -1.57 4.12 18.05
CA SER A 173 -2.50 5.24 18.28
C SER A 173 -3.09 5.88 17.02
N GLY A 174 -2.61 5.53 15.82
CA GLY A 174 -3.29 5.90 14.57
C GLY A 174 -3.15 7.38 14.17
N SER A 175 -2.09 8.07 14.59
CA SER A 175 -1.84 9.46 14.22
C SER A 175 -0.82 9.63 13.08
N GLU A 176 0.09 8.67 12.85
CA GLU A 176 1.09 8.77 11.77
C GLU A 176 0.59 8.09 10.49
N TYR A 177 -0.24 8.81 9.77
CA TYR A 177 -0.70 8.41 8.45
C TYR A 177 -0.32 9.50 7.45
N VAL A 178 0.22 9.09 6.31
CA VAL A 178 0.18 9.93 5.13
C VAL A 178 -1.19 9.74 4.50
N TYR A 179 -1.94 10.82 4.37
CA TYR A 179 -3.27 10.82 3.76
C TYR A 179 -3.25 11.48 2.39
N LEU A 180 -4.11 10.98 1.51
CA LEU A 180 -4.51 11.66 0.30
C LEU A 180 -6.03 11.69 0.22
N VAL A 181 -6.59 12.89 0.15
CA VAL A 181 -8.02 13.13 -0.03
C VAL A 181 -8.23 13.67 -1.44
N VAL A 182 -9.17 13.08 -2.16
CA VAL A 182 -9.45 13.46 -3.55
C VAL A 182 -10.93 13.67 -3.79
N ARG A 183 -11.22 14.67 -4.60
CA ARG A 183 -12.55 15.03 -5.08
C ARG A 183 -12.48 15.27 -6.58
N ASN A 184 -13.27 14.52 -7.35
CA ASN A 184 -13.33 14.61 -8.81
C ASN A 184 -11.93 14.57 -9.45
N HIS A 185 -11.13 13.58 -9.04
CA HIS A 185 -9.75 13.36 -9.48
C HIS A 185 -8.73 14.44 -9.08
N LYS A 186 -9.12 15.40 -8.25
CA LYS A 186 -8.24 16.47 -7.77
C LYS A 186 -8.01 16.32 -6.28
N LYS A 187 -6.77 16.54 -5.85
CA LYS A 187 -6.43 16.64 -4.42
C LYS A 187 -7.22 17.79 -3.80
N VAL A 188 -7.74 17.58 -2.59
CA VAL A 188 -8.41 18.60 -1.75
C VAL A 188 -7.58 18.85 -0.52
#